data_AF-A0AAN9ME13-F1
#
_entry.id   AF-A0AAN9ME13-F1
#
_cell.length_a   1.000
_cell.length_b   1.000
_cell.length_c   1.000
_cell.angle_alpha   90.00
_cell.angle_beta   90.00
_cell.angle_gamma   90.00
#
_symmetry.space_group_name_H-M   'P 1'
#
loop_
_entity.id
_entity.type
_entity.pdbx_description
1 polymer ?
#
loop_
_entity_poly.entity_id
_entity_poly.type
_entity_poly.pdbx_seq_one_letter_code
_entity_poly.pdbx_strand_id
1 'polypeptide(L)'
;MQSLQQKASEWSGVSKDDAFAIDAADLFHTLGLQTFVTLSTNFYNRVYDDDEEWFRSIFGNSEKEKAIQNQYEFLVQRMGGPPLCSQRKGHPALIARHRPFPLTHEAAERWLHHMGQALESTSAIDDDSKIKLTNFFRHTAYFLVAGVELKDQNHHTPCKDAALKQHPCKNF
;
A
#
# COMPACT_ATOMS: atom_id res chain seq x y z
N MET A 1 -17.02 12.78 8.80
CA MET A 1 -16.29 11.54 8.46
C MET A 1 -14.82 11.82 8.61
N GLN A 2 -14.10 10.92 9.27
CA GLN A 2 -12.65 11.00 9.41
C GLN A 2 -11.97 10.87 8.03
N SER A 3 -10.88 11.60 7.78
CA SER A 3 -10.15 11.46 6.51
C SER A 3 -9.37 10.14 6.45
N LEU A 4 -9.10 9.62 5.25
CA LEU A 4 -8.28 8.41 5.07
C LEU A 4 -6.90 8.54 5.72
N GLN A 5 -6.29 9.72 5.64
CA GLN A 5 -4.98 9.98 6.24
C GLN A 5 -5.06 9.91 7.77
N GLN A 6 -6.11 10.49 8.37
CA GLN A 6 -6.28 10.45 9.82
C GLN A 6 -6.54 9.01 10.31
N LYS A 7 -7.34 8.21 9.58
CA LYS A 7 -7.54 6.79 9.90
C LYS A 7 -6.24 6.00 9.81
N ALA A 8 -5.45 6.25 8.77
CA ALA A 8 -4.12 5.66 8.60
C ALA A 8 -3.20 6.02 9.77
N SER A 9 -3.18 7.28 10.21
CA SER A 9 -2.37 7.70 11.36
C SER A 9 -2.80 7.02 12.66
N GLU A 10 -4.10 6.95 12.94
CA GLU A 10 -4.63 6.30 14.14
C GLU A 10 -4.31 4.80 14.18
N TRP A 11 -4.43 4.09 13.06
CA TRP A 11 -4.16 2.65 12.99
C TRP A 11 -2.67 2.32 12.95
N SER A 12 -1.88 3.12 12.24
CA SER A 12 -0.45 2.88 12.10
C SER A 12 0.35 3.34 13.31
N GLY A 13 -0.16 4.31 14.09
CA GLY A 13 0.60 4.98 15.14
C GLY A 13 1.67 5.94 14.61
N VAL A 14 1.71 6.17 13.29
CA VAL A 14 2.65 7.08 12.63
C VAL A 14 1.89 8.33 12.21
N SER A 15 2.38 9.51 12.61
CA SER A 15 1.76 10.76 12.19
C SER A 15 1.96 10.99 10.70
N LYS A 16 1.06 11.76 10.08
CA LYS A 16 1.22 12.18 8.68
C LYS A 16 2.57 12.89 8.44
N ASP A 17 2.99 13.73 9.39
CA ASP A 17 4.22 14.51 9.26
C ASP A 17 5.45 13.58 9.28
N ASP A 18 5.47 12.58 10.17
CA ASP A 18 6.54 11.57 10.20
C ASP A 18 6.54 10.69 8.94
N ALA A 19 5.36 10.31 8.45
CA ALA A 19 5.21 9.49 7.25
C ALA A 19 5.71 10.17 5.98
N PHE A 20 5.59 11.50 5.92
CA PHE A 20 6.00 12.31 4.77
C PHE A 20 7.26 13.14 5.02
N ALA A 21 7.99 12.87 6.11
CA ALA A 21 9.34 13.41 6.32
C ALA A 21 10.32 13.01 5.19
N ILE A 22 9.99 11.97 4.42
CA ILE A 22 10.66 11.62 3.16
C ILE A 22 10.64 12.76 2.12
N ASP A 23 9.72 13.72 2.19
CA ASP A 23 9.64 14.83 1.23
C ASP A 23 10.70 15.91 1.50
N ALA A 24 11.18 15.99 2.74
CA ALA A 24 12.25 16.90 3.14
C ALA A 24 13.65 16.28 2.92
N ALA A 25 13.71 14.98 2.65
CA ALA A 25 14.95 14.24 2.42
C ALA A 25 14.99 13.82 0.94
N ASP A 26 15.97 14.30 0.17
CA ASP A 26 16.22 13.81 -1.20
C ASP A 26 16.83 12.40 -1.14
N LEU A 27 16.02 11.42 -0.72
CA LEU A 27 16.44 10.06 -0.44
C LEU A 27 16.95 9.35 -1.70
N PHE A 28 16.42 9.69 -2.89
CA PHE A 28 16.96 9.15 -4.13
C PHE A 28 18.39 9.62 -4.38
N HIS A 29 18.69 10.90 -4.19
CA HIS A 29 20.05 11.39 -4.33
C HIS A 29 21.02 10.73 -3.32
N THR A 30 20.58 10.53 -2.07
CA THR A 30 21.40 9.89 -1.02
C THR A 30 21.63 8.40 -1.27
N LEU A 31 20.58 7.65 -1.60
CA LEU A 31 20.61 6.19 -1.64
C LEU A 31 20.93 5.62 -3.03
N GLY A 32 20.60 6.35 -4.09
CA GLY A 32 20.77 5.92 -5.47
C GLY A 32 19.82 4.79 -5.92
N LEU A 33 19.70 4.63 -7.24
CA LEU A 33 18.79 3.67 -7.87
C LEU A 33 19.00 2.22 -7.39
N GLN A 34 20.26 1.78 -7.31
CA GLN A 34 20.58 0.39 -6.99
C GLN A 34 20.08 -0.02 -5.60
N THR A 35 20.04 0.91 -4.64
CA THR A 35 19.53 0.65 -3.30
C THR A 35 18.04 0.32 -3.30
N PHE A 36 17.23 1.03 -4.08
CA PHE A 36 15.79 0.73 -4.21
C PHE A 36 15.55 -0.60 -4.94
N VAL A 37 16.35 -0.91 -5.97
CA VAL A 37 16.28 -2.20 -6.65
C VAL A 37 16.60 -3.33 -5.67
N THR A 38 17.68 -3.21 -4.90
CA THR A 38 18.08 -4.19 -3.89
C THR A 38 17.02 -4.34 -2.81
N LEU A 39 16.50 -3.23 -2.27
CA LEU A 39 15.45 -3.23 -1.25
C LEU A 39 14.21 -3.99 -1.74
N SER A 40 13.68 -3.64 -2.91
CA SER A 40 12.49 -4.31 -3.47
C SER A 40 12.74 -5.77 -3.81
N THR A 41 13.95 -6.13 -4.26
CA THR A 41 14.33 -7.52 -4.53
C THR A 41 14.36 -8.33 -3.23
N ASN A 42 15.03 -7.81 -2.19
CA ASN A 42 15.10 -8.45 -0.87
C ASN A 42 13.70 -8.61 -0.26
N PHE A 43 12.86 -7.59 -0.38
CA PHE A 43 11.47 -7.61 0.07
C PHE A 43 10.66 -8.71 -0.63
N TYR A 44 10.66 -8.75 -1.96
CA TYR A 44 9.85 -9.74 -2.69
C TYR A 44 10.44 -11.16 -2.64
N ASN A 45 11.74 -11.33 -2.40
CA ASN A 45 12.26 -12.66 -2.05
C ASN A 45 11.52 -13.20 -0.83
N ARG A 46 11.46 -12.42 0.25
CA ARG A 46 10.76 -12.81 1.50
C ARG A 46 9.26 -13.03 1.31
N VAL A 47 8.59 -12.19 0.52
CA VAL A 47 7.14 -12.33 0.25
C VAL A 47 6.83 -13.61 -0.52
N TYR A 48 7.60 -13.94 -1.55
CA TYR A 48 7.35 -15.13 -2.37
C TYR A 48 7.82 -16.42 -1.69
N ASP A 49 8.74 -16.33 -0.73
CA ASP A 49 9.22 -17.43 0.10
C ASP A 49 8.48 -17.50 1.45
N ASP A 50 7.38 -16.75 1.63
CA ASP A 50 6.62 -16.73 2.87
C ASP A 50 5.91 -18.09 3.12
N ASP A 51 6.17 -18.68 4.29
CA ASP A 51 5.56 -19.93 4.76
C ASP A 51 4.04 -19.80 5.01
N GLU A 52 3.55 -18.58 5.25
CA GLU A 52 2.14 -18.28 5.46
C GLU A 52 1.39 -18.24 4.12
N GLU A 53 0.75 -19.36 3.76
CA GLU A 53 0.02 -19.52 2.49
C GLU A 53 -1.06 -18.44 2.28
N TRP A 54 -1.75 -18.03 3.35
CA TRP A 54 -2.78 -16.98 3.28
C TRP A 54 -2.21 -15.64 2.79
N PHE A 55 -0.97 -15.30 3.14
CA PHE A 55 -0.30 -14.08 2.71
C PHE A 55 0.34 -14.26 1.35
N ARG A 56 1.09 -15.35 1.15
CA ARG A 56 1.79 -15.64 -0.11
C ARG A 56 0.81 -15.74 -1.29
N SER A 57 -0.37 -16.32 -1.08
CA SER A 57 -1.40 -16.46 -2.12
C SER A 57 -1.96 -15.12 -2.63
N ILE A 58 -1.87 -14.03 -1.84
CA ILE A 58 -2.23 -12.67 -2.31
C ILE A 58 -1.43 -12.29 -3.56
N PHE A 59 -0.19 -12.78 -3.66
CA PHE A 59 0.73 -12.51 -4.76
C PHE A 59 0.68 -13.58 -5.87
N GLY A 60 -0.13 -14.64 -5.73
CA GLY A 60 -0.09 -15.83 -6.60
C GLY A 60 -0.38 -15.57 -8.09
N ASN A 61 -1.07 -14.47 -8.41
CA ASN A 61 -1.35 -14.05 -9.80
C ASN A 61 -0.34 -13.02 -10.35
N SER A 62 0.70 -12.70 -9.58
CA SER A 62 1.74 -11.74 -9.98
C SER A 62 3.04 -12.46 -10.28
N GLU A 63 3.73 -12.03 -11.34
CA GLU A 63 5.13 -12.42 -11.56
C GLU A 63 6.04 -11.63 -10.61
N LYS A 64 6.95 -12.32 -9.92
CA LYS A 64 7.84 -11.74 -8.91
C LYS A 64 8.67 -10.58 -9.47
N GLU A 65 9.26 -10.77 -10.64
CA GLU A 65 10.12 -9.79 -11.29
C GLU A 65 9.34 -8.53 -11.66
N LYS A 66 8.08 -8.67 -12.12
CA LYS A 66 7.20 -7.54 -12.39
C LYS A 66 6.79 -6.83 -11.11
N ALA A 67 6.56 -7.56 -10.02
CA ALA A 67 6.24 -6.97 -8.72
C ALA A 67 7.41 -6.14 -8.18
N ILE A 68 8.64 -6.69 -8.25
CA ILE A 68 9.89 -5.99 -7.93
C ILE A 68 10.01 -4.71 -8.74
N GLN A 69 9.85 -4.80 -10.07
CA GLN A 69 9.91 -3.63 -10.96
C GLN A 69 8.89 -2.57 -10.61
N ASN A 70 7.64 -2.96 -10.39
CA ASN A 70 6.58 -2.04 -10.02
C ASN A 70 6.89 -1.30 -8.72
N GLN A 71 7.46 -1.98 -7.73
CA GLN A 71 7.76 -1.37 -6.44
C GLN A 71 8.96 -0.42 -6.53
N TYR A 72 10.11 -0.86 -7.03
CA TYR A 72 11.28 0.03 -7.03
C TYR A 72 11.06 1.26 -7.92
N GLU A 73 10.36 1.15 -9.06
CA GLU A 73 10.07 2.31 -9.90
C GLU A 73 9.15 3.31 -9.19
N PHE A 74 8.19 2.82 -8.40
CA PHE A 74 7.35 3.67 -7.57
C PHE A 74 8.17 4.36 -6.48
N LEU A 75 9.05 3.63 -5.79
CA LEU A 75 9.89 4.19 -4.73
C LEU A 75 10.87 5.22 -5.30
N VAL A 76 11.59 4.90 -6.38
CA VAL A 76 12.49 5.85 -7.06
C VAL A 76 11.77 7.15 -7.36
N GLN A 77 10.59 7.09 -7.98
CA GLN A 77 9.81 8.29 -8.28
C GLN A 77 9.32 9.01 -7.02
N ARG A 78 8.87 8.28 -6.00
CA ARG A 78 8.34 8.87 -4.76
C ARG A 78 9.43 9.53 -3.93
N MET A 79 10.66 9.04 -4.01
CA MET A 79 11.79 9.46 -3.18
C MET A 79 12.68 10.51 -3.86
N GLY A 80 12.20 11.17 -4.92
CA GLY A 80 12.90 12.28 -5.59
C GLY A 80 13.61 11.93 -6.91
N GLY A 81 13.57 10.66 -7.31
CA GLY A 81 14.19 10.19 -8.55
C GLY A 81 13.34 10.39 -9.82
N PRO A 82 13.81 9.89 -10.98
CA PRO A 82 13.10 10.00 -12.24
C PRO A 82 11.71 9.32 -12.20
N PRO A 83 10.73 9.81 -12.98
CA PRO A 83 9.34 9.35 -12.89
C PRO A 83 9.08 8.03 -13.65
N LEU A 84 9.87 7.00 -13.35
CA LEU A 84 9.85 5.70 -14.06
C LEU A 84 8.46 5.03 -14.01
N CYS A 85 7.83 5.04 -12.83
CA CYS A 85 6.53 4.40 -12.62
C CYS A 85 5.43 5.11 -13.42
N SER A 86 5.38 6.45 -13.37
CA SER A 86 4.39 7.23 -14.11
C SER A 86 4.62 7.14 -15.63
N GLN A 87 5.86 7.10 -16.09
CA GLN A 87 6.16 6.94 -17.52
C GLN A 87 5.64 5.60 -18.06
N ARG A 88 5.79 4.50 -17.29
CA ARG A 88 5.38 3.17 -17.74
C ARG A 88 3.90 2.84 -17.45
N LYS A 89 3.35 3.34 -16.33
CA LYS A 89 2.04 2.92 -15.81
C LYS A 89 1.06 4.07 -15.59
N GLY A 90 1.44 5.32 -15.82
CA GLY A 90 0.63 6.48 -15.46
C GLY A 90 0.47 6.64 -13.94
N HIS A 91 -0.59 7.35 -13.52
CA HIS A 91 -0.79 7.76 -12.13
C HIS A 91 -0.72 6.57 -11.12
N PRO A 92 0.04 6.67 -10.01
CA PRO A 92 0.23 5.56 -9.06
C PRO A 92 -1.07 4.95 -8.52
N ALA A 93 -2.06 5.78 -8.19
CA ALA A 93 -3.43 5.38 -7.82
C ALA A 93 -3.50 4.16 -6.88
N LEU A 94 -2.71 4.20 -5.79
CA LEU A 94 -2.41 3.03 -4.94
C LEU A 94 -3.68 2.29 -4.49
N ILE A 95 -4.67 2.99 -3.90
CA ILE A 95 -5.92 2.35 -3.43
C ILE A 95 -6.64 1.62 -4.58
N ALA A 96 -6.75 2.24 -5.76
CA ALA A 96 -7.45 1.63 -6.88
C ALA A 96 -6.74 0.36 -7.37
N ARG A 97 -5.40 0.37 -7.39
CA ARG A 97 -4.59 -0.78 -7.83
C ARG A 97 -4.52 -1.90 -6.80
N HIS A 98 -4.74 -1.61 -5.52
CA HIS A 98 -4.74 -2.63 -4.47
C HIS A 98 -6.13 -3.16 -4.10
N ARG A 99 -7.21 -2.60 -4.64
CA ARG A 99 -8.59 -3.08 -4.44
C ARG A 99 -8.79 -4.58 -4.72
N PRO A 100 -8.17 -5.18 -5.75
CA PRO A 100 -8.38 -6.61 -6.03
C PRO A 100 -7.83 -7.56 -4.95
N PHE A 101 -7.06 -7.05 -3.98
CA PHE A 101 -6.38 -7.85 -2.97
C PHE A 101 -7.05 -7.71 -1.60
N PRO A 102 -7.04 -8.77 -0.77
CA PRO A 102 -7.56 -8.71 0.59
C PRO A 102 -6.58 -7.96 1.51
N LEU A 103 -6.70 -6.62 1.56
CA LEU A 103 -5.86 -5.77 2.40
C LEU A 103 -6.42 -5.66 3.83
N THR A 104 -6.22 -6.70 4.62
CA THR A 104 -6.55 -6.70 6.05
C THR A 104 -5.46 -6.01 6.89
N HIS A 105 -5.77 -5.73 8.16
CA HIS A 105 -4.75 -5.27 9.12
C HIS A 105 -3.62 -6.30 9.27
N GLU A 106 -3.96 -7.59 9.27
CA GLU A 106 -3.00 -8.69 9.35
C GLU A 106 -2.09 -8.74 8.11
N ALA A 107 -2.65 -8.56 6.91
CA ALA A 107 -1.87 -8.48 5.68
C ALA A 107 -0.92 -7.27 5.67
N ALA A 108 -1.34 -6.13 6.23
CA ALA A 108 -0.48 -4.96 6.38
C ALA A 108 0.69 -5.23 7.33
N GLU A 109 0.46 -5.83 8.50
CA GLU A 109 1.55 -6.17 9.43
C GLU A 109 2.50 -7.24 8.85
N ARG A 110 1.99 -8.24 8.14
CA ARG A 110 2.85 -9.24 7.47
C ARG A 110 3.70 -8.62 6.36
N TRP A 111 3.13 -7.70 5.58
CA TRP A 111 3.89 -6.94 4.59
C TRP A 111 4.99 -6.09 5.26
N LEU A 112 4.65 -5.41 6.36
CA LEU A 112 5.59 -4.57 7.11
C LEU A 112 6.70 -5.37 7.78
N HIS A 113 6.41 -6.59 8.24
CA HIS A 113 7.42 -7.51 8.74
C HIS A 113 8.51 -7.78 7.70
N HIS A 114 8.11 -8.15 6.47
CA HIS A 114 9.06 -8.41 5.38
C HIS A 114 9.81 -7.16 4.95
N MET A 115 9.14 -6.01 4.89
CA MET A 115 9.80 -4.74 4.55
C MET A 115 10.80 -4.30 5.62
N GLY A 116 10.47 -4.47 6.91
CA GLY A 116 11.39 -4.22 8.01
C GLY A 116 12.65 -5.07 7.91
N GLN A 117 12.51 -6.38 7.67
CA GLN A 117 13.66 -7.25 7.44
C GLN A 117 14.46 -6.88 6.18
N ALA A 118 13.79 -6.44 5.11
CA ALA A 118 14.45 -6.00 3.89
C ALA A 118 15.26 -4.72 4.12
N LEU A 119 14.72 -3.75 4.85
CA LEU A 119 15.42 -2.53 5.28
C LEU A 119 16.65 -2.86 6.12
N GLU A 120 16.52 -3.75 7.11
CA GLU A 120 17.66 -4.14 7.94
C GLU A 120 18.76 -4.85 7.17
N SER A 121 18.40 -5.69 6.19
CA SER A 121 19.36 -6.40 5.35
C SER A 121 20.01 -5.53 4.26
N THR A 122 19.51 -4.31 4.02
CA THR A 122 20.02 -3.43 2.96
C THR A 122 20.97 -2.39 3.57
N SER A 123 22.24 -2.77 3.69
CA SER A 123 23.28 -1.98 4.39
C SER A 123 23.58 -0.60 3.79
N ALA A 124 23.18 -0.35 2.55
CA ALA A 124 23.34 0.95 1.90
C ALA A 124 22.36 2.03 2.42
N ILE A 125 21.37 1.64 3.22
CA ILE A 125 20.39 2.56 3.81
C ILE A 125 20.86 2.92 5.22
N ASP A 126 21.17 4.20 5.44
CA ASP A 126 21.52 4.73 6.75
C ASP A 126 20.31 4.76 7.72
N ASP A 127 20.58 4.87 9.03
CA ASP A 127 19.55 4.75 10.06
C ASP A 127 18.46 5.84 9.97
N ASP A 128 18.82 7.07 9.61
CA ASP A 128 17.85 8.16 9.45
C ASP A 128 16.94 7.89 8.24
N SER A 129 17.52 7.46 7.12
CA SER A 129 16.75 6.99 5.96
C SER A 129 15.84 5.79 6.30
N LYS A 130 16.32 4.81 7.08
CA LYS A 130 15.52 3.66 7.53
C LYS A 130 14.30 4.09 8.34
N ILE A 131 14.45 5.04 9.27
CA ILE A 131 13.34 5.56 10.08
C ILE A 131 12.29 6.21 9.18
N LYS A 132 12.71 7.10 8.27
CA LYS A 132 11.80 7.79 7.33
C LYS A 132 11.06 6.81 6.42
N LEU A 133 11.77 5.82 5.87
CA LEU A 133 11.18 4.78 5.04
C LEU A 133 10.19 3.91 5.84
N THR A 134 10.55 3.51 7.05
CA THR A 134 9.69 2.72 7.94
C THR A 134 8.39 3.47 8.25
N ASN A 135 8.47 4.75 8.60
CA ASN A 135 7.31 5.60 8.85
C ASN A 135 6.42 5.72 7.61
N PHE A 136 7.02 6.02 6.46
CA PHE A 136 6.30 6.10 5.18
C PHE A 136 5.57 4.80 4.85
N PHE A 137 6.26 3.66 4.95
CA PHE A 137 5.68 2.35 4.63
C PHE A 137 4.56 1.97 5.59
N ARG A 138 4.79 2.12 6.91
CA ARG A 138 3.80 1.78 7.94
C ARG A 138 2.53 2.60 7.78
N HIS A 139 2.66 3.90 7.62
CA HIS A 139 1.50 4.76 7.39
C HIS A 139 0.79 4.44 6.06
N THR A 140 1.54 4.21 4.98
CA THR A 140 0.96 3.91 3.66
C THR A 140 0.24 2.56 3.62
N ALA A 141 0.75 1.55 4.32
CA ALA A 141 0.10 0.24 4.45
C ALA A 141 -1.29 0.39 5.07
N TYR A 142 -1.41 1.12 6.18
CA TYR A 142 -2.69 1.37 6.83
C TYR A 142 -3.60 2.34 6.05
N PHE A 143 -3.03 3.27 5.28
CA PHE A 143 -3.79 4.08 4.33
C PHE A 143 -4.45 3.22 3.25
N LEU A 144 -3.76 2.19 2.76
CA LEU A 144 -4.32 1.23 1.81
C LEU A 144 -5.44 0.40 2.44
N VAL A 145 -5.25 -0.13 3.65
CA VAL A 145 -6.28 -0.87 4.40
C VAL A 145 -7.53 0.01 4.57
N ALA A 146 -7.37 1.24 5.05
CA ALA A 146 -8.47 2.19 5.22
C ALA A 146 -9.18 2.50 3.90
N GLY A 147 -8.41 2.65 2.81
CA GLY A 147 -8.91 2.97 1.48
C GLY A 147 -9.75 1.87 0.84
N VAL A 148 -9.35 0.61 1.05
CA VAL A 148 -10.11 -0.55 0.55
C VAL A 148 -11.36 -0.75 1.38
N GLU A 149 -11.25 -0.74 2.72
CA GLU A 149 -12.38 -0.96 3.63
C GLU A 149 -13.52 0.06 3.42
N LEU A 150 -13.21 1.36 3.30
CA LEU A 150 -14.23 2.39 3.09
C LEU A 150 -14.97 2.25 1.75
N LYS A 151 -14.33 1.68 0.72
CA LYS A 151 -15.00 1.47 -0.57
C LYS A 151 -15.91 0.24 -0.55
N ASP A 152 -15.52 -0.80 0.16
CA ASP A 152 -16.35 -1.99 0.33
C ASP A 152 -17.63 -1.67 1.12
N GLN A 153 -17.53 -0.81 2.14
CA GLN A 153 -18.71 -0.27 2.86
C GLN A 153 -19.66 0.53 1.95
N ASN A 154 -19.11 1.30 1.00
CA ASN A 154 -19.92 2.06 0.04
C ASN A 154 -20.55 1.19 -1.06
N HIS A 155 -20.07 -0.05 -1.28
CA HIS A 155 -20.67 -1.00 -2.22
C HIS A 155 -21.70 -1.92 -1.55
N HIS A 156 -21.76 -1.92 -0.22
CA HIS A 156 -22.69 -2.75 0.56
C HIS A 156 -23.91 -1.98 1.10
N THR A 157 -24.20 -0.78 0.61
CA THR A 157 -25.46 -0.09 0.95
C THR A 157 -26.59 -0.71 0.13
N PRO A 158 -27.53 -1.47 0.73
CA PRO A 158 -28.73 -1.88 0.02
C PRO A 158 -29.55 -0.61 -0.24
N CYS A 159 -30.06 -0.45 -1.47
CA CYS A 159 -31.01 0.59 -1.79
C CYS A 159 -32.25 0.44 -0.89
N LYS A 160 -32.30 1.18 0.22
CA LYS A 160 -33.52 1.35 1.04
C LYS A 160 -34.42 2.37 0.35
N ASP A 161 -35.01 1.97 -0.77
CA ASP A 161 -36.17 2.65 -1.37
C ASP A 161 -36.98 1.64 -2.19
N ALA A 162 -37.50 0.61 -1.52
CA ALA A 162 -38.55 -0.24 -2.05
C ALA A 162 -39.56 -0.58 -0.95
N ALA A 163 -40.10 0.45 -0.32
CA ALA A 163 -41.27 0.32 0.54
C ALA A 163 -42.15 1.55 0.37
N LEU A 164 -43.12 1.46 -0.54
CA LEU A 164 -44.49 1.99 -0.41
C LEU A 164 -45.19 1.96 -1.78
N LYS A 165 -46.04 0.95 -1.98
CA LYS A 165 -47.47 1.08 -2.35
C LYS A 165 -48.02 -0.26 -2.83
N GLN A 166 -48.70 -0.95 -1.93
CA GLN A 166 -49.73 -1.91 -2.30
C GLN A 166 -50.96 -1.11 -2.77
N HIS A 167 -51.40 -1.34 -4.01
CA HIS A 167 -52.76 -1.02 -4.44
C HIS A 167 -53.43 -2.35 -4.81
N PRO A 168 -54.55 -2.75 -4.20
CA PRO A 168 -55.30 -3.89 -4.68
C PRO A 168 -56.19 -3.46 -5.85
N CYS A 169 -56.11 -4.22 -6.94
CA CYS A 169 -57.08 -4.27 -8.02
C CYS A 169 -58.50 -4.51 -7.48
N LYS A 170 -59.47 -3.71 -7.94
CA LYS A 170 -60.87 -4.15 -8.09
C LYS A 170 -61.45 -3.58 -9.38
N ASN A 171 -61.75 -4.48 -10.31
CA ASN A 171 -62.69 -4.29 -11.40
C ASN A 171 -64.09 -4.66 -10.88
N PHE A 172 -65.09 -3.89 -11.35
CA PHE A 172 -66.54 -3.98 -11.13
C PHE A 172 -67.07 -3.53 -9.77
#